data_AF-X1UH13-F1
#
_entry.id   AF-X1UH13-F1
#
_cell.length_a   1.000
_cell.length_b   1.000
_cell.length_c   1.000
_cell.angle_alpha   90.00
_cell.angle_beta   90.00
_cell.angle_gamma   90.00
#
_symmetry.space_group_name_H-M   'P 1'
#
loop_
_entity.id
_entity.type
_entity.pdbx_description
1 polymer ?
#
loop_
_entity_poly.entity_id
_entity_poly.type
_entity_poly.pdbx_seq_one_letter_code
_entity_poly.pdbx_strand_id
1 'polypeptide(L)'
;EKYFLTWKEDEQDDTRFKLDKYLLKMCRKDRLIELMQDFVLFDGVKKLPRFHQYFATKAAQEHVRQCKGGIIWHTQGSGKSIVMVFLARWILENKPHARVAIVTDRDELDKQIERVFTESGEEIYRTSSGNDLARQLGQAKPRLLCSLIHKFGPRDVDDFETFIRDLESQPSQTVGEVFVFIDECHRTQSGKLHRAMKTLMRNAVFIGFTGTPLLKDDAKTSQEVFGSYIHTYKFSEGVED
;
A
#
# COMPACT_ATOMS: atom_id res chain seq x y z
N GLU A 1 10.36 2.61 -26.17
CA GLU A 1 9.48 1.51 -25.72
C GLU A 1 9.66 1.12 -24.26
N LYS A 2 10.88 0.91 -23.72
CA LYS A 2 11.13 0.44 -22.32
C LYS A 2 10.30 1.06 -21.17
N TYR A 3 9.85 2.31 -21.31
CA TYR A 3 9.07 3.03 -20.28
C TYR A 3 7.58 3.21 -20.62
N PHE A 4 7.16 2.87 -21.84
CA PHE A 4 5.81 3.08 -22.36
C PHE A 4 5.17 1.74 -22.62
N LEU A 5 4.37 1.27 -21.66
CA LEU A 5 3.62 0.03 -21.78
C LEU A 5 2.27 0.26 -22.43
N THR A 6 1.79 -0.76 -23.14
CA THR A 6 0.45 -0.77 -23.71
C THR A 6 -0.60 -0.64 -22.62
N TRP A 7 -1.59 0.23 -22.82
CA TRP A 7 -2.75 0.29 -21.93
C TRP A 7 -3.60 -0.96 -22.12
N LYS A 8 -3.96 -1.64 -21.02
CA LYS A 8 -4.82 -2.83 -21.05
C LYS A 8 -6.06 -2.56 -20.21
N GLU A 9 -7.22 -2.57 -20.85
CA GLU A 9 -8.53 -2.35 -20.21
C GLU A 9 -9.63 -2.97 -21.09
N ASP A 10 -10.51 -3.77 -20.47
CA ASP A 10 -11.57 -4.51 -21.18
C ASP A 10 -11.02 -5.25 -22.42
N GLU A 11 -9.95 -6.02 -22.25
CA GLU A 11 -9.23 -6.64 -23.37
C GLU A 11 -10.08 -7.58 -24.22
N GLN A 12 -11.14 -8.16 -23.62
CA GLN A 12 -12.10 -9.05 -24.29
C GLN A 12 -13.11 -8.28 -25.16
N ASP A 13 -13.20 -6.95 -25.03
CA ASP A 13 -14.05 -6.12 -25.88
C ASP A 13 -13.33 -5.82 -27.22
N ASP A 14 -13.73 -6.56 -28.25
CA ASP A 14 -13.25 -6.39 -29.64
C ASP A 14 -14.27 -5.66 -30.54
N THR A 15 -15.20 -4.89 -29.97
CA THR A 15 -16.20 -4.11 -30.75
C THR A 15 -15.58 -3.00 -31.61
N ARG A 16 -14.31 -2.66 -31.40
CA ARG A 16 -13.56 -1.63 -32.14
C ARG A 16 -12.04 -1.88 -32.09
N PHE A 17 -11.28 -1.14 -32.89
CA PHE A 17 -9.82 -1.20 -32.84
C PHE A 17 -9.29 -0.86 -31.44
N LYS A 18 -8.29 -1.62 -30.98
CA LYS A 18 -7.70 -1.46 -29.63
C LYS A 18 -7.21 -0.03 -29.36
N LEU A 19 -6.58 0.60 -30.36
CA LEU A 19 -6.12 1.99 -30.26
C LEU A 19 -7.27 2.96 -29.96
N ASP A 20 -8.36 2.87 -30.73
CA ASP A 20 -9.53 3.74 -30.56
C ASP A 20 -10.21 3.48 -29.21
N LYS A 21 -10.32 2.21 -28.79
CA LYS A 21 -10.85 1.83 -27.48
C LYS A 21 -10.06 2.50 -26.35
N TYR A 22 -8.75 2.39 -26.38
CA TYR A 22 -7.91 2.92 -25.31
C TYR A 22 -7.85 4.45 -25.32
N LEU A 23 -7.77 5.08 -26.49
CA LEU A 23 -7.83 6.55 -26.59
C LEU A 23 -9.14 7.09 -26.03
N LEU A 24 -10.28 6.50 -26.39
CA LEU A 24 -11.59 6.95 -25.88
C LEU A 24 -11.72 6.79 -24.37
N LYS A 25 -11.13 5.73 -23.79
CA LYS A 25 -11.14 5.48 -22.34
C LYS A 25 -10.19 6.40 -21.59
N MET A 26 -8.93 6.48 -22.03
CA MET A 26 -7.89 7.30 -21.37
C MET A 26 -8.16 8.79 -21.51
N CYS A 27 -8.59 9.24 -22.70
CA CYS A 27 -8.86 10.64 -22.99
C CYS A 27 -10.28 11.07 -22.62
N ARG A 28 -11.06 10.19 -21.95
CA ARG A 28 -12.31 10.61 -21.30
C ARG A 28 -11.97 11.74 -20.32
N LYS A 29 -12.71 12.85 -20.38
CA LYS A 29 -12.35 14.11 -19.70
C LYS A 29 -11.97 13.91 -18.22
N ASP A 30 -12.79 13.19 -17.48
CA ASP A 30 -12.55 12.85 -16.07
C ASP A 30 -11.30 11.98 -15.87
N ARG A 31 -11.12 10.94 -16.69
CA ARG A 31 -9.96 10.04 -16.62
C ARG A 31 -8.66 10.77 -16.93
N LEU A 32 -8.66 11.61 -17.95
CA LEU A 32 -7.48 12.37 -18.36
C LEU A 32 -7.06 13.35 -17.26
N ILE A 33 -8.03 14.07 -16.69
CA ILE A 33 -7.77 15.00 -15.59
C ILE A 33 -7.25 14.25 -14.36
N GLU A 34 -7.88 13.13 -13.99
CA GLU A 34 -7.44 12.28 -12.88
C GLU A 34 -6.01 11.79 -13.09
N LEU A 35 -5.68 11.31 -14.30
CA LEU A 35 -4.32 10.86 -14.62
C LEU A 35 -3.27 11.99 -14.48
N MET A 36 -3.66 13.23 -14.82
CA MET A 36 -2.79 14.40 -14.75
C MET A 36 -2.63 14.97 -13.34
N GLN A 37 -3.67 14.89 -12.51
CA GLN A 37 -3.68 15.45 -11.16
C GLN A 37 -3.26 14.42 -10.11
N ASP A 38 -3.90 13.24 -10.12
CA ASP A 38 -3.85 12.29 -9.01
C ASP A 38 -2.81 11.18 -9.22
N PHE A 39 -2.28 11.05 -10.44
CA PHE A 39 -1.39 9.95 -10.83
C PHE A 39 -0.05 10.42 -11.39
N VAL A 40 0.30 11.69 -11.20
CA VAL A 40 1.66 12.16 -11.46
C VAL A 40 2.47 12.07 -10.17
N LEU A 41 3.64 11.43 -10.26
CA LEU A 41 4.61 11.30 -9.18
C LEU A 41 5.93 11.95 -9.60
N PHE A 42 6.58 12.68 -8.71
CA PHE A 42 7.93 13.19 -8.89
C PHE A 42 8.85 12.60 -7.81
N ASP A 43 9.93 11.94 -8.21
CA ASP A 43 10.96 11.43 -7.29
C ASP A 43 12.39 11.78 -7.74
N GLY A 44 12.49 12.90 -8.46
CA GLY A 44 13.65 13.33 -9.26
C GLY A 44 13.37 13.22 -10.77
N VAL A 45 12.45 12.34 -11.17
CA VAL A 45 11.91 12.24 -12.54
C VAL A 45 10.39 12.13 -12.47
N LYS A 46 9.69 12.67 -13.47
CA LYS A 46 8.23 12.51 -13.60
C LYS A 46 7.89 11.05 -13.94
N LYS A 47 7.00 10.44 -13.15
CA LYS A 47 6.48 9.09 -13.35
C LYS A 47 4.95 9.13 -13.48
N LEU A 48 4.43 8.35 -14.42
CA LEU A 48 3.01 8.08 -14.62
C LEU A 48 2.74 6.61 -14.32
N PRO A 49 1.52 6.25 -13.90
CA PRO A 49 1.17 4.86 -13.64
C PRO A 49 1.18 4.07 -14.94
N ARG A 50 1.58 2.81 -14.81
CA ARG A 50 1.22 1.76 -15.76
C ARG A 50 -0.24 1.36 -15.54
N PHE A 51 -0.87 0.69 -16.51
CA PHE A 51 -2.29 0.34 -16.43
C PHE A 51 -2.62 -0.45 -15.13
N HIS A 52 -1.81 -1.46 -14.79
CA HIS A 52 -2.03 -2.28 -13.60
C HIS A 52 -1.87 -1.50 -12.30
N GLN A 53 -1.02 -0.47 -12.28
CA GLN A 53 -0.85 0.43 -11.12
C GLN A 53 -2.07 1.33 -10.97
N TYR A 54 -2.57 1.89 -12.07
CA TYR A 54 -3.78 2.70 -12.08
C TYR A 54 -4.98 1.88 -11.57
N PHE A 55 -5.25 0.71 -12.15
CA PHE A 55 -6.39 -0.13 -11.76
C PHE A 55 -6.25 -0.69 -10.34
N ALA A 56 -5.05 -1.04 -9.89
CA ALA A 56 -4.81 -1.43 -8.51
C ALA A 56 -5.14 -0.29 -7.53
N THR A 57 -4.72 0.95 -7.83
CA THR A 57 -5.09 2.11 -7.01
C THR A 57 -6.60 2.32 -7.01
N LYS A 58 -7.28 2.27 -8.16
CA LYS A 58 -8.75 2.43 -8.22
C LYS A 58 -9.49 1.35 -7.41
N ALA A 59 -9.07 0.09 -7.51
CA ALA A 59 -9.66 -1.00 -6.73
C ALA A 59 -9.39 -0.82 -5.22
N ALA A 60 -8.20 -0.36 -4.85
CA ALA A 60 -7.84 -0.11 -3.45
C ALA A 60 -8.57 1.09 -2.85
N GLN A 61 -8.80 2.16 -3.63
CA GLN A 61 -9.64 3.28 -3.23
C GLN A 61 -11.04 2.80 -2.83
N GLU A 62 -11.62 1.85 -3.57
CA GLU A 62 -12.92 1.29 -3.25
C GLU A 62 -12.92 0.49 -1.95
N HIS A 63 -11.87 -0.31 -1.73
CA HIS A 63 -11.69 -1.02 -0.46
C HIS A 63 -11.57 -0.04 0.72
N VAL A 64 -10.82 1.05 0.56
CA VAL A 64 -10.70 2.11 1.56
C VAL A 64 -12.02 2.80 1.86
N ARG A 65 -12.87 3.07 0.84
CA ARG A 65 -14.20 3.64 1.06
C ARG A 65 -15.10 2.71 1.87
N GLN A 66 -14.97 1.41 1.65
CA GLN A 66 -15.71 0.36 2.36
C GLN A 66 -15.08 -0.05 3.69
N CYS A 67 -13.95 0.56 4.09
CA CYS A 67 -13.14 0.16 5.23
C CYS A 67 -12.78 -1.33 5.23
N LYS A 68 -12.52 -1.89 4.05
CA LYS A 68 -12.11 -3.28 3.85
C LYS A 68 -10.61 -3.36 3.61
N GLY A 69 -9.97 -4.31 4.29
CA GLY A 69 -8.60 -4.68 3.98
C GLY A 69 -8.52 -5.48 2.67
N GLY A 70 -7.30 -5.74 2.23
CA GLY A 70 -7.05 -6.70 1.16
C GLY A 70 -5.61 -6.72 0.70
N ILE A 71 -5.34 -7.50 -0.35
CA ILE A 71 -3.99 -7.76 -0.84
C ILE A 71 -3.82 -7.28 -2.28
N ILE A 72 -2.80 -6.47 -2.53
CA ILE A 72 -2.33 -6.13 -3.87
C ILE A 72 -1.11 -7.00 -4.17
N TRP A 73 -1.30 -7.99 -5.05
CA TRP A 73 -0.22 -8.87 -5.48
C TRP A 73 0.29 -8.45 -6.85
N HIS A 74 1.45 -7.84 -6.85
CA HIS A 74 2.06 -7.23 -8.02
C HIS A 74 3.50 -7.72 -8.07
N THR A 75 3.89 -8.38 -9.17
CA THR A 75 5.20 -9.03 -9.31
C THR A 75 6.38 -8.10 -8.93
N GLN A 76 7.50 -8.68 -8.50
CA GLN A 76 8.67 -7.88 -8.14
C GLN A 76 9.15 -7.02 -9.31
N GLY A 77 9.52 -5.77 -9.02
CA GLY A 77 9.92 -4.80 -10.06
C GLY A 77 8.75 -4.12 -10.81
N SER A 78 7.49 -4.50 -10.58
CA SER A 78 6.33 -3.90 -11.27
C SER A 78 5.94 -2.50 -10.78
N GLY A 79 6.63 -1.97 -9.76
CA GLY A 79 6.38 -0.64 -9.18
C GLY A 79 5.31 -0.59 -8.09
N LYS A 80 5.19 -1.62 -7.24
CA LYS A 80 4.30 -1.65 -6.06
C LYS A 80 4.36 -0.40 -5.19
N SER A 81 5.57 0.12 -4.95
CA SER A 81 5.78 1.32 -4.14
C SER A 81 5.05 2.54 -4.70
N ILE A 82 4.94 2.65 -6.02
CA ILE A 82 4.21 3.73 -6.68
C ILE A 82 2.71 3.64 -6.34
N VAL A 83 2.15 2.43 -6.34
CA VAL A 83 0.75 2.19 -5.94
C VAL A 83 0.51 2.59 -4.48
N MET A 84 1.44 2.23 -3.58
CA MET A 84 1.37 2.65 -2.17
C MET A 84 1.34 4.17 -2.02
N VAL A 85 2.22 4.88 -2.72
CA VAL A 85 2.29 6.35 -2.65
C VAL A 85 1.02 6.98 -3.21
N PHE A 86 0.54 6.55 -4.38
CA PHE A 86 -0.71 7.06 -4.94
C PHE A 86 -1.89 6.84 -4.01
N LEU A 87 -2.00 5.65 -3.41
CA LEU A 87 -3.07 5.34 -2.48
C LEU A 87 -2.95 6.17 -1.19
N ALA A 88 -1.77 6.26 -0.59
CA ALA A 88 -1.54 7.06 0.62
C ALA A 88 -1.92 8.53 0.40
N ARG A 89 -1.47 9.12 -0.72
CA ARG A 89 -1.78 10.51 -1.09
C ARG A 89 -3.27 10.70 -1.23
N TRP A 90 -3.92 9.84 -2.02
CA TRP A 90 -5.36 9.90 -2.22
C TRP A 90 -6.13 9.81 -0.89
N ILE A 91 -5.73 8.90 0.02
CA ILE A 91 -6.35 8.78 1.35
C ILE A 91 -6.24 10.10 2.14
N LEU A 92 -5.04 10.66 2.22
CA LEU A 92 -4.79 11.87 3.00
C LEU A 92 -5.51 13.10 2.45
N GLU A 93 -5.65 13.20 1.13
CA GLU A 93 -6.37 14.28 0.45
C GLU A 93 -7.89 14.14 0.56
N ASN A 94 -8.42 12.92 0.52
CA ASN A 94 -9.88 12.68 0.45
C ASN A 94 -10.52 12.35 1.79
N LYS A 95 -9.73 12.02 2.82
CA LYS A 95 -10.23 11.68 4.16
C LYS A 95 -9.50 12.50 5.24
N PRO A 96 -10.07 13.63 5.70
CA PRO A 96 -9.42 14.54 6.65
C PRO A 96 -9.01 13.90 7.99
N HIS A 97 -9.78 12.91 8.46
CA HIS A 97 -9.49 12.18 9.70
C HIS A 97 -8.68 10.89 9.48
N ALA A 98 -8.31 10.59 8.23
CA ALA A 98 -7.50 9.44 7.93
C ALA A 98 -6.03 9.67 8.24
N ARG A 99 -5.39 8.56 8.60
CA ARG A 99 -3.96 8.44 8.87
C ARG A 99 -3.44 7.21 8.19
N VAL A 100 -2.23 7.28 7.66
CA VAL A 100 -1.59 6.22 6.90
C VAL A 100 -0.28 5.83 7.59
N ALA A 101 -0.13 4.56 7.94
CA ALA A 101 1.12 3.99 8.43
C ALA A 101 1.68 3.02 7.39
N ILE A 102 2.87 3.29 6.89
CA ILE A 102 3.56 2.45 5.92
C ILE A 102 4.64 1.66 6.65
N VAL A 103 4.55 0.34 6.57
CA VAL A 103 5.47 -0.61 7.20
C VAL A 103 6.19 -1.39 6.11
N THR A 104 7.51 -1.23 6.01
CA THR A 104 8.32 -1.83 4.94
C THR A 104 9.67 -2.31 5.46
N ASP A 105 10.33 -3.22 4.74
CA ASP A 105 11.72 -3.59 4.97
C ASP A 105 12.72 -2.77 4.13
N ARG A 106 12.23 -1.86 3.26
CA ARG A 106 13.04 -1.13 2.27
C ARG A 106 13.24 0.34 2.65
N ASP A 107 14.49 0.72 2.90
CA ASP A 107 14.88 2.13 3.10
C ASP A 107 14.64 3.01 1.86
N GLU A 108 14.73 2.44 0.66
CA GLU A 108 14.50 3.16 -0.58
C GLU A 108 13.05 3.64 -0.72
N LEU A 109 12.10 2.81 -0.25
CA LEU A 109 10.68 3.16 -0.25
C LEU A 109 10.42 4.35 0.68
N ASP A 110 11.05 4.35 1.85
CA ASP A 110 10.97 5.44 2.82
C ASP A 110 11.48 6.76 2.24
N LYS A 111 12.60 6.75 1.51
CA LYS A 111 13.12 7.94 0.79
C LYS A 111 12.19 8.40 -0.33
N GLN A 112 11.56 7.46 -1.06
CA GLN A 112 10.62 7.78 -2.13
C GLN A 112 9.37 8.48 -1.58
N ILE A 113 8.81 7.95 -0.49
CA ILE A 113 7.66 8.53 0.22
C ILE A 113 8.03 9.91 0.75
N GLU A 114 9.19 10.05 1.41
CA GLU A 114 9.70 11.34 1.91
C GLU A 114 9.68 12.46 0.86
N ARG A 115 10.26 12.20 -0.31
CA ARG A 115 10.31 13.21 -1.38
C ARG A 115 8.93 13.65 -1.83
N VAL A 116 8.03 12.70 -2.07
CA VAL A 116 6.72 12.97 -2.67
C VAL A 116 5.81 13.75 -1.72
N PHE A 117 5.81 13.41 -0.44
CA PHE A 117 4.90 14.06 0.52
C PHE A 117 5.46 15.37 1.10
N THR A 118 6.79 15.52 1.15
CA THR A 118 7.41 16.83 1.50
C THR A 118 6.98 17.91 0.50
N GLU A 119 6.93 17.59 -0.79
CA GLU A 119 6.42 18.50 -1.84
C GLU A 119 4.92 18.81 -1.68
N SER A 120 4.16 17.91 -1.05
CA SER A 120 2.71 18.05 -0.81
C SER A 120 2.40 18.75 0.52
N GLY A 121 3.42 19.13 1.31
CA GLY A 121 3.25 19.78 2.62
C GLY A 121 2.83 18.84 3.75
N GLU A 122 2.83 17.53 3.53
CA GLU A 122 2.54 16.52 4.56
C GLU A 122 3.86 16.02 5.17
N GLU A 123 4.03 16.24 6.48
CA GLU A 123 5.21 15.75 7.20
C GLU A 123 5.14 14.24 7.43
N ILE A 124 6.21 13.55 7.02
CA ILE A 124 6.36 12.12 7.29
C ILE A 124 7.11 11.93 8.58
N TYR A 125 6.50 11.17 9.48
CA TYR A 125 7.15 10.76 10.72
C TYR A 125 7.75 9.38 10.60
N ARG A 126 9.07 9.32 10.73
CA ARG A 126 9.83 8.06 10.79
C ARG A 126 9.88 7.56 12.22
N THR A 127 9.25 6.43 12.49
CA THR A 127 9.26 5.88 13.84
C THR A 127 10.62 5.27 14.17
N SER A 128 11.01 5.38 15.44
CA SER A 128 12.26 4.84 15.97
C SER A 128 12.16 3.36 16.39
N SER A 129 10.96 2.93 16.76
CA SER A 129 10.65 1.57 17.21
C SER A 129 9.17 1.24 16.94
N GLY A 130 8.78 -0.01 17.16
CA GLY A 130 7.37 -0.38 17.14
C GLY A 130 6.54 0.24 18.27
N ASN A 131 7.12 0.43 19.46
CA ASN A 131 6.46 1.15 20.57
C ASN A 131 6.24 2.62 20.22
N ASP A 132 7.20 3.25 19.55
CA ASP A 132 7.06 4.61 19.05
C ASP A 132 5.93 4.69 18.00
N LEU A 133 5.84 3.73 17.08
CA LEU A 133 4.71 3.66 16.14
C LEU A 133 3.37 3.57 16.89
N ALA A 134 3.24 2.65 17.84
CA ALA A 134 2.00 2.47 18.62
C ALA A 134 1.61 3.74 19.39
N ARG A 135 2.60 4.43 19.98
CA ARG A 135 2.41 5.71 20.67
C ARG A 135 1.95 6.82 19.72
N GLN A 136 2.60 6.96 18.57
CA GLN A 136 2.23 7.97 17.58
C GLN A 136 0.83 7.70 17.01
N LEU A 137 0.47 6.43 16.83
CA LEU A 137 -0.88 6.05 16.39
C LEU A 137 -1.97 6.41 17.42
N GLY A 138 -1.62 6.60 18.69
CA GLY A 138 -2.49 7.17 19.72
C GLY A 138 -2.69 8.69 19.64
N GLN A 139 -2.06 9.38 18.69
CA GLN A 139 -2.14 10.84 18.53
C GLN A 139 -2.83 11.21 17.22
N ALA A 140 -3.48 12.38 17.12
CA ALA A 140 -4.16 12.81 15.88
C ALA A 140 -3.18 13.17 14.74
N LYS A 141 -1.97 13.61 15.11
CA LYS A 141 -0.85 13.90 14.21
C LYS A 141 0.38 13.15 14.70
N PRO A 142 1.32 12.77 13.83
CA PRO A 142 1.34 12.98 12.38
C PRO A 142 0.32 12.08 11.65
N ARG A 143 -0.10 12.50 10.44
CA ARG A 143 -1.07 11.75 9.62
C ARG A 143 -0.41 10.69 8.75
N LEU A 144 0.86 10.89 8.38
CA LEU A 144 1.65 9.93 7.61
C LEU A 144 2.83 9.43 8.45
N LEU A 145 2.88 8.12 8.67
CA LEU A 145 3.93 7.47 9.44
C LEU A 145 4.65 6.44 8.55
N CYS A 146 5.97 6.37 8.69
CA CYS A 146 6.78 5.35 8.05
C CYS A 146 7.56 4.59 9.11
N SER A 147 7.54 3.26 9.01
CA SER A 147 8.25 2.38 9.93
C SER A 147 8.94 1.26 9.18
N LEU A 148 10.13 0.91 9.66
CA LEU A 148 10.89 -0.20 9.10
C LEU A 148 10.60 -1.46 9.90
N ILE A 149 10.33 -2.58 9.23
CA ILE A 149 9.97 -3.86 9.87
C ILE A 149 11.04 -4.30 10.89
N HIS A 150 12.32 -4.04 10.62
CA HIS A 150 13.42 -4.39 11.54
C HIS A 150 13.45 -3.56 12.84
N LYS A 151 12.60 -2.52 12.98
CA LYS A 151 12.44 -1.73 14.21
C LYS A 151 11.44 -2.36 15.19
N PHE A 152 10.81 -3.47 14.81
CA PHE A 152 9.90 -4.24 15.65
C PHE A 152 10.65 -5.46 16.18
N GLY A 153 11.15 -5.36 17.42
CA GLY A 153 11.85 -6.43 18.14
C GLY A 153 13.33 -6.65 17.76
N PRO A 154 14.19 -7.08 18.71
CA PRO A 154 15.52 -7.63 18.40
C PRO A 154 15.41 -8.90 17.56
N ARG A 155 16.53 -9.34 16.98
CA ARG A 155 16.63 -10.42 15.98
C ARG A 155 16.22 -11.82 16.49
N ASP A 156 15.84 -11.97 17.75
CA ASP A 156 15.46 -13.24 18.38
C ASP A 156 13.94 -13.40 18.55
N VAL A 157 13.47 -14.62 18.30
CA VAL A 157 12.04 -14.97 18.22
C VAL A 157 11.33 -14.85 19.58
N ASP A 158 12.03 -15.12 20.68
CA ASP A 158 11.48 -15.06 22.04
C ASP A 158 11.22 -13.62 22.52
N ASP A 159 12.06 -12.66 22.11
CA ASP A 159 11.86 -11.24 22.42
C ASP A 159 10.76 -10.62 21.55
N PHE A 160 10.55 -11.13 20.33
CA PHE A 160 9.46 -10.65 19.46
C PHE A 160 8.08 -11.06 19.99
N GLU A 161 7.93 -12.28 20.51
CA GLU A 161 6.69 -12.71 21.18
C GLU A 161 6.46 -11.92 22.48
N THR A 162 7.53 -11.61 23.22
CA THR A 162 7.45 -10.74 24.41
C THR A 162 7.02 -9.32 24.04
N PHE A 163 7.57 -8.76 22.95
CA PHE A 163 7.15 -7.47 22.40
C PHE A 163 5.67 -7.46 21.97
N ILE A 164 5.19 -8.53 21.33
CA ILE A 164 3.77 -8.68 20.99
C ILE A 164 2.91 -8.72 22.26
N ARG A 165 3.30 -9.50 23.27
CA ARG A 165 2.56 -9.60 24.55
C ARG A 165 2.50 -8.26 25.28
N ASP A 166 3.61 -7.54 25.34
CA ASP A 166 3.68 -6.23 25.98
C ASP A 166 2.77 -5.24 25.26
N LEU A 167 2.77 -5.25 23.93
CA LEU A 167 1.85 -4.48 23.11
C LEU A 167 0.38 -4.87 23.37
N GLU A 168 0.05 -6.16 23.33
CA GLU A 168 -1.32 -6.64 23.56
C GLU A 168 -1.84 -6.30 24.97
N SER A 169 -0.95 -6.21 25.95
CA SER A 169 -1.29 -5.82 27.34
C SER A 169 -1.68 -4.34 27.48
N GLN A 170 -1.27 -3.50 26.53
CA GLN A 170 -1.56 -2.06 26.49
C GLN A 170 -2.19 -1.66 25.14
N PRO A 171 -3.48 -1.97 24.93
CA PRO A 171 -4.16 -1.59 23.69
C PRO A 171 -4.18 -0.06 23.57
N SER A 172 -3.38 0.48 22.64
CA SER A 172 -3.43 1.90 22.34
C SER A 172 -4.74 2.20 21.60
N GLN A 173 -5.53 3.15 22.09
CA GLN A 173 -6.65 3.65 21.32
C GLN A 173 -6.09 4.47 20.16
N THR A 174 -6.17 3.92 18.95
CA THR A 174 -5.82 4.66 17.75
C THR A 174 -6.74 5.84 17.56
N VAL A 175 -6.18 7.01 17.23
CA VAL A 175 -6.96 8.21 16.91
C VAL A 175 -7.10 8.33 15.40
N GLY A 176 -8.35 8.47 14.92
CA GLY A 176 -8.70 8.66 13.51
C GLY A 176 -8.96 7.36 12.73
N GLU A 177 -9.18 7.49 11.43
CA GLU A 177 -9.30 6.35 10.49
C GLU A 177 -7.91 5.88 10.09
N VAL A 178 -7.41 4.80 10.71
CA VAL A 178 -6.05 4.32 10.46
C VAL A 178 -6.01 3.32 9.30
N PHE A 179 -5.18 3.60 8.30
CA PHE A 179 -4.85 2.70 7.20
C PHE A 179 -3.40 2.25 7.34
N VAL A 180 -3.17 0.95 7.38
CA VAL A 180 -1.84 0.37 7.52
C VAL A 180 -1.46 -0.34 6.22
N PHE A 181 -0.38 0.11 5.59
CA PHE A 181 0.18 -0.53 4.41
C PHE A 181 1.36 -1.39 4.83
N ILE A 182 1.31 -2.68 4.50
CA ILE A 182 2.38 -3.63 4.81
C ILE A 182 3.01 -4.11 3.52
N ASP A 183 4.28 -3.78 3.34
CA ASP A 183 5.10 -4.24 2.23
C ASP A 183 5.65 -5.64 2.49
N GLU A 184 5.77 -6.43 1.42
CA GLU A 184 6.09 -7.86 1.46
C GLU A 184 5.37 -8.60 2.60
N CYS A 185 4.05 -8.42 2.65
CA CYS A 185 3.18 -8.88 3.73
C CYS A 185 3.14 -10.41 3.93
N HIS A 186 3.71 -11.17 3.01
CA HIS A 186 3.84 -12.62 3.07
C HIS A 186 5.01 -13.11 3.94
N ARG A 187 5.98 -12.24 4.29
CA ARG A 187 7.12 -12.67 5.10
C ARG A 187 6.68 -12.97 6.54
N THR A 188 7.26 -14.00 7.16
CA THR A 188 6.91 -14.45 8.52
C THR A 188 6.95 -13.32 9.56
N GLN A 189 7.95 -12.45 9.48
CA GLN A 189 8.07 -11.28 10.37
C GLN A 189 6.91 -10.28 10.14
N SER A 190 6.58 -9.98 8.89
CA SER A 190 5.46 -9.11 8.51
C SER A 190 4.12 -9.69 8.97
N GLY A 191 3.93 -11.01 8.83
CA GLY A 191 2.70 -11.69 9.24
C GLY A 191 2.46 -11.68 10.75
N LYS A 192 3.52 -11.95 11.55
CA LYS A 192 3.42 -11.85 13.02
C LYS A 192 3.21 -10.41 13.48
N LEU A 193 3.96 -9.46 12.90
CA LEU A 193 3.80 -8.03 13.18
C LEU A 193 2.38 -7.55 12.89
N HIS A 194 1.83 -7.93 11.74
CA HIS A 194 0.46 -7.60 11.38
C HIS A 194 -0.53 -8.14 12.43
N ARG A 195 -0.39 -9.40 12.85
CA ARG A 195 -1.31 -9.99 13.84
C ARG A 195 -1.33 -9.16 15.12
N ALA A 196 -0.16 -8.77 15.62
CA ALA A 196 -0.04 -7.88 16.77
C ALA A 196 -0.68 -6.51 16.52
N MET A 197 -0.38 -5.90 15.36
CA MET A 197 -0.95 -4.62 14.95
C MET A 197 -2.48 -4.66 14.85
N LYS A 198 -3.08 -5.78 14.42
CA LYS A 198 -4.53 -5.97 14.35
C LYS A 198 -5.16 -6.13 15.74
N THR A 199 -4.48 -6.82 16.66
CA THR A 199 -4.93 -6.93 18.06
C THR A 199 -4.97 -5.54 18.72
N LEU A 200 -3.92 -4.74 18.47
CA LEU A 200 -3.77 -3.38 18.97
C LEU A 200 -4.77 -2.40 18.34
N MET A 201 -4.90 -2.46 17.02
CA MET A 201 -5.62 -1.47 16.22
C MET A 201 -6.87 -2.08 15.60
N ARG A 202 -7.86 -2.35 16.45
CA ARG A 202 -9.09 -3.04 16.04
C ARG A 202 -9.89 -2.34 14.94
N ASN A 203 -9.72 -1.02 14.81
CA ASN A 203 -10.41 -0.20 13.82
C ASN A 203 -9.53 0.16 12.60
N ALA A 204 -8.30 -0.36 12.53
CA ALA A 204 -7.42 -0.08 11.40
C ALA A 204 -7.74 -0.97 10.19
N VAL A 205 -7.59 -0.39 9.01
CA VAL A 205 -7.74 -1.09 7.72
C VAL A 205 -6.35 -1.46 7.20
N PHE A 206 -6.11 -2.75 6.99
CA PHE A 206 -4.81 -3.27 6.56
C PHE A 206 -4.81 -3.58 5.05
N ILE A 207 -3.85 -3.02 4.34
CA ILE A 207 -3.61 -3.29 2.92
C ILE A 207 -2.23 -3.91 2.77
N GLY A 208 -2.21 -5.18 2.37
CA GLY A 208 -0.98 -5.92 2.12
C GLY A 208 -0.50 -5.73 0.68
N PHE A 209 0.78 -5.53 0.50
CA PHE A 209 1.43 -5.50 -0.80
C PHE A 209 2.46 -6.62 -0.87
N THR A 210 2.51 -7.33 -2.00
CA THR A 210 3.49 -8.40 -2.15
C THR A 210 3.93 -8.64 -3.59
N GLY A 211 5.22 -8.99 -3.75
CA GLY A 211 5.80 -9.47 -5.01
C GLY A 211 5.47 -10.91 -5.37
N THR A 212 5.15 -11.74 -4.38
CA THR A 212 5.07 -13.19 -4.52
C THR A 212 3.63 -13.68 -4.26
N PRO A 213 3.23 -14.79 -4.89
CA PRO A 213 1.98 -15.44 -4.52
C PRO A 213 2.03 -15.87 -3.06
N LEU A 214 0.88 -15.79 -2.39
CA LEU A 214 0.72 -16.48 -1.12
C LEU A 214 0.70 -17.99 -1.40
N LEU A 215 1.66 -18.73 -0.85
CA LEU A 215 1.68 -20.19 -0.94
C LEU A 215 0.43 -20.76 -0.27
N LYS A 216 -0.09 -21.90 -0.72
CA LYS A 216 -1.37 -22.48 -0.23
C LYS A 216 -1.43 -22.61 1.30
N ASP A 217 -0.30 -22.91 1.94
CA ASP A 217 -0.21 -23.08 3.39
C ASP A 217 -0.25 -21.73 4.14
N ASP A 218 0.29 -20.67 3.53
CA ASP A 218 0.27 -19.30 4.05
C ASP A 218 -0.94 -18.48 3.56
N ALA A 219 -1.66 -18.98 2.56
CA ALA A 219 -2.78 -18.30 1.92
C ALA A 219 -3.97 -18.17 2.85
N LYS A 220 -4.26 -19.22 3.65
CA LYS A 220 -5.31 -19.14 4.68
C LYS A 220 -4.98 -18.07 5.70
N THR A 221 -3.77 -18.15 6.28
CA THR A 221 -3.32 -17.18 7.28
C THR A 221 -3.35 -15.77 6.73
N SER A 222 -2.84 -15.54 5.51
CA SER A 222 -2.76 -14.20 4.92
C SER A 222 -4.12 -13.66 4.45
N GLN A 223 -5.02 -14.50 3.94
CA GLN A 223 -6.40 -14.09 3.59
C GLN A 223 -7.26 -13.83 4.83
N GLU A 224 -7.10 -14.60 5.90
CA GLU A 224 -7.73 -14.33 7.20
C GLU A 224 -7.21 -13.02 7.82
N VAL A 225 -5.95 -12.70 7.54
CA VAL A 225 -5.22 -11.56 8.08
C VAL A 225 -5.57 -10.28 7.31
N PHE A 226 -5.39 -10.25 5.99
CA PHE A 226 -5.57 -9.06 5.14
C PHE A 226 -6.90 -9.04 4.38
N GLY A 227 -7.53 -10.18 4.13
CA GLY A 227 -8.72 -10.29 3.27
C GLY A 227 -8.40 -10.80 1.86
N SER A 228 -9.33 -10.59 0.94
CA SER A 228 -9.22 -11.03 -0.46
C SER A 228 -8.19 -10.21 -1.25
N TYR A 229 -7.81 -10.72 -2.42
CA TYR A 229 -7.03 -9.94 -3.37
C TYR A 229 -7.86 -8.74 -3.86
N ILE A 230 -7.27 -7.54 -3.75
CA ILE A 230 -7.79 -6.28 -4.30
C ILE A 230 -7.50 -6.23 -5.80
N HIS A 231 -6.26 -6.56 -6.18
CA HIS A 231 -5.78 -6.55 -7.56
C HIS A 231 -4.55 -7.45 -7.69
N THR A 232 -4.40 -8.11 -8.84
CA THR A 232 -3.23 -8.93 -9.17
C THR A 232 -2.54 -8.47 -10.45
N TYR A 233 -1.22 -8.55 -10.50
CA TYR A 233 -0.42 -8.39 -11.72
C TYR A 233 0.78 -9.33 -11.62
N LYS A 234 0.69 -10.46 -12.31
CA LYS A 234 1.58 -11.61 -12.13
C LYS A 234 2.86 -11.47 -12.94
N PHE A 235 3.83 -12.32 -12.63
CA PHE A 235 5.09 -12.37 -13.35
C PHE A 235 4.91 -12.68 -14.84
N SER A 236 4.01 -13.61 -15.18
CA SER A 236 3.70 -13.94 -16.59
C SER A 236 3.22 -12.73 -17.37
N GLU A 237 2.29 -11.95 -16.78
CA GLU A 237 1.78 -10.72 -17.39
C GLU A 237 2.91 -9.68 -17.56
N GLY A 238 3.79 -9.57 -16.57
CA GLY A 238 4.95 -8.67 -16.64
C GLY A 238 6.09 -9.11 -17.55
N VAL A 239 6.10 -10.35 -18.03
CA VAL A 239 7.04 -10.84 -19.05
C VAL A 239 6.46 -10.67 -20.46
N GLU A 240 5.14 -10.77 -20.59
CA GLU A 240 4.43 -10.50 -21.84
C GLU A 240 4.43 -9.00 -22.21
N ASP A 241 4.58 -8.13 -21.20
CA ASP A 241 4.57 -6.65 -21.27
C ASP A 241 5.96 -6.02 -21.43
#